data_AF-A0A8U1BXZ9-F1
#
_entry.id   AF-A0A8U1BXZ9-F1
#
_cell.length_a   1.000
_cell.length_b   1.000
_cell.length_c   1.000
_cell.angle_alpha   90.00
_cell.angle_beta   90.00
_cell.angle_gamma   90.00
#
_symmetry.space_group_name_H-M   'P 1'
#
loop_
_entity.id
_entity.type
_entity.pdbx_description
1 polymer ?
#
loop_
_entity_poly.entity_id
_entity_poly.type
_entity_poly.pdbx_seq_one_letter_code
_entity_poly.pdbx_strand_id
1 'polypeptide(L)'
;MIDTLYEWIWWDRFWLPVNLTWADLEDRDGRVYAKASDLYVTLPYAIVFLLVRYLFERLIATPLAASVGIREKARLRVADNPILELYYLSHSRNPGQAVKDGLSKKSGWCVRQVERWFRKRRNQDRPGVLKKFREAGWRFVFYLLALIGGVVSLYDKEWFYDTREVWNGFPKQTMLDSQYWYYILEMSFYGSLLFRVTFDVKRKDFKEQIIHHLATLTLLSFSWCVNYIRIGTLVMLIHDASDVLLESAKLFNYAKWERTCNSLFVVFAIVFMVTRLIIFPFWLIHCTWVYPTLQYPPFFGYYFFNVMLVVLLFLHIFWAYLILRMVKKFLFGKMTRDERSDDEEDGEESSLTEEEKEEGSYRYTNGNGSGLGTKEGSYRYTNGNGSGLGTKEGSYRYTNGDGSGLGTKEGSYRYTNGNGSGLGTKEGSYRYTNGNGSGLGTKEGSYRYTNGNGSGLGTKEGSYRYTNGNGSGLGTKEGSYRYTNGNGSGLGTKEGSYRYTNGNGSGLGTKEGNNGCFRHLSLSENVCPSKTVY
;
A
#
# COMPACT_ATOMS: atom_id res chain seq x y z
N MET A 1 25.31 -1.23 -48.22
CA MET A 1 25.18 -1.85 -46.88
C MET A 1 23.84 -1.51 -46.24
N ILE A 2 23.43 -0.23 -46.20
CA ILE A 2 22.09 0.16 -45.71
C ILE A 2 21.00 -0.33 -46.66
N ASP A 3 21.15 -0.16 -47.98
CA ASP A 3 20.13 -0.61 -48.96
C ASP A 3 20.00 -2.13 -48.99
N THR A 4 21.11 -2.85 -48.93
CA THR A 4 21.12 -4.33 -48.82
C THR A 4 20.49 -4.83 -47.53
N LEU A 5 20.62 -4.08 -46.42
CA LEU A 5 19.91 -4.41 -45.17
C LEU A 5 18.43 -4.08 -45.27
N TYR A 6 18.06 -2.99 -45.95
CA TYR A 6 16.67 -2.61 -46.20
C TYR A 6 15.94 -3.64 -47.06
N GLU A 7 16.53 -4.08 -48.17
CA GLU A 7 15.97 -5.13 -49.04
C GLU A 7 15.83 -6.47 -48.30
N TRP A 8 16.82 -6.82 -47.48
CA TRP A 8 16.76 -8.05 -46.68
C TRP A 8 15.71 -7.99 -45.58
N ILE A 9 15.60 -6.83 -44.89
CA ILE A 9 14.57 -6.58 -43.88
C ILE A 9 13.19 -6.57 -44.50
N TRP A 10 12.99 -6.02 -45.70
CA TRP A 10 11.68 -5.95 -46.36
C TRP A 10 11.43 -7.07 -47.35
N TRP A 11 12.16 -8.19 -47.25
CA TRP A 11 11.98 -9.29 -48.17
C TRP A 11 10.58 -9.93 -48.01
N ASP A 12 9.78 -9.92 -49.08
CA ASP A 12 8.35 -10.28 -49.06
C ASP A 12 8.08 -11.64 -48.39
N ARG A 13 8.94 -12.63 -48.65
CA ARG A 13 8.79 -14.01 -48.15
C ARG A 13 8.82 -14.13 -46.63
N PHE A 14 9.42 -13.17 -45.92
CA PHE A 14 9.40 -13.18 -44.46
C PHE A 14 8.07 -12.67 -43.91
N TRP A 15 7.44 -11.71 -44.57
CA TRP A 15 6.37 -10.92 -43.96
C TRP A 15 5.00 -11.14 -44.59
N LEU A 16 4.95 -11.67 -45.81
CA LEU A 16 3.73 -11.92 -46.55
C LEU A 16 3.54 -13.42 -46.83
N PRO A 17 2.30 -13.87 -47.05
CA PRO A 17 2.02 -15.24 -47.47
C PRO A 17 2.66 -15.60 -48.81
N VAL A 18 2.75 -16.90 -49.09
CA VAL A 18 3.35 -17.43 -50.33
C VAL A 18 2.63 -16.88 -51.56
N ASN A 19 3.41 -16.46 -52.58
CA ASN A 19 2.96 -15.86 -53.84
C ASN A 19 2.39 -14.44 -53.75
N LEU A 20 2.72 -13.68 -52.70
CA LEU A 20 2.39 -12.25 -52.57
C LEU A 20 3.66 -11.42 -52.40
N THR A 21 3.60 -10.19 -52.90
CA THR A 21 4.66 -9.18 -52.81
C THR A 21 4.09 -7.86 -52.27
N TRP A 22 4.95 -6.95 -51.79
CA TRP A 22 4.52 -5.61 -51.38
C TRP A 22 3.81 -4.84 -52.51
N ALA A 23 4.13 -5.14 -53.77
CA ALA A 23 3.47 -4.55 -54.94
C ALA A 23 1.98 -4.95 -55.06
N ASP A 24 1.59 -6.10 -54.48
CA ASP A 24 0.19 -6.54 -54.42
C ASP A 24 -0.64 -5.78 -53.37
N LEU A 25 0.02 -5.02 -52.50
CA LEU A 25 -0.55 -4.20 -51.43
C LEU A 25 -0.42 -2.70 -51.72
N GLU A 26 -0.25 -2.33 -52.99
CA GLU A 26 -0.35 -0.94 -53.45
C GLU A 26 -1.80 -0.57 -53.79
N ASP A 27 -2.16 0.69 -53.58
CA ASP A 27 -3.50 1.20 -53.87
C ASP A 27 -3.86 1.00 -55.35
N ARG A 28 -4.78 0.07 -55.61
CA ARG A 28 -5.25 -0.31 -56.94
C ARG A 28 -6.71 -0.76 -56.87
N ASP A 29 -7.44 -0.64 -57.97
CA ASP A 29 -8.83 -1.10 -58.11
C ASP A 29 -9.79 -0.53 -57.05
N GLY A 30 -9.59 0.73 -56.65
CA GLY A 30 -10.40 1.40 -55.62
C GLY A 30 -10.16 0.91 -54.19
N ARG A 31 -9.16 0.03 -53.97
CA ARG A 31 -8.73 -0.41 -52.65
C ARG A 31 -7.59 0.46 -52.16
N VAL A 32 -7.71 0.91 -50.92
CA VAL A 32 -6.66 1.63 -50.19
C VAL A 32 -6.03 0.70 -49.16
N TYR A 33 -4.71 0.65 -49.11
CA TYR A 33 -3.95 -0.17 -48.16
C TYR A 33 -3.13 0.71 -47.21
N ALA A 34 -2.83 0.15 -46.03
CA ALA A 34 -1.94 0.79 -45.06
C ALA A 34 -0.52 0.86 -45.61
N LYS A 35 0.09 2.05 -45.56
CA LYS A 35 1.47 2.25 -46.03
C LYS A 35 2.39 2.43 -44.83
N ALA A 36 3.61 1.90 -44.95
CA ALA A 36 4.65 2.14 -43.94
C ALA A 36 4.93 3.65 -43.76
N SER A 37 4.73 4.47 -44.81
CA SER A 37 4.86 5.92 -44.74
C SER A 37 3.89 6.59 -43.77
N ASP A 38 2.72 5.99 -43.53
CA ASP A 38 1.71 6.57 -42.63
C ASP A 38 2.19 6.54 -41.18
N LEU A 39 3.13 5.64 -40.83
CA LEU A 39 3.76 5.61 -39.52
C LEU A 39 4.56 6.89 -39.24
N TYR A 40 5.12 7.57 -40.25
CA TYR A 40 5.82 8.84 -40.04
C TYR A 40 4.89 9.95 -39.56
N VAL A 41 3.61 9.88 -39.93
CA VAL A 41 2.58 10.85 -39.51
C VAL A 41 2.29 10.74 -38.01
N THR A 42 2.55 9.59 -37.39
CA THR A 42 2.35 9.42 -35.94
C THR A 42 3.30 10.27 -35.09
N LEU A 43 4.49 10.61 -35.61
CA LEU A 43 5.47 11.44 -34.91
C LEU A 43 5.01 12.90 -34.71
N PRO A 44 4.59 13.65 -35.75
CA PRO A 44 4.05 14.99 -35.54
C PRO A 44 2.78 14.97 -34.70
N TYR A 45 1.90 13.98 -34.86
CA TYR A 45 0.73 13.85 -33.99
C TYR A 45 1.09 13.54 -32.53
N ALA A 46 2.14 12.77 -32.26
CA ALA A 46 2.64 12.58 -30.90
C ALA A 46 3.10 13.90 -30.26
N ILE A 47 3.75 14.79 -31.04
CA ILE A 47 4.11 16.13 -30.59
C ILE A 47 2.85 16.99 -30.34
N VAL A 48 1.85 16.91 -31.21
CA VAL A 48 0.56 17.57 -31.00
C VAL A 48 -0.10 17.07 -29.71
N PHE A 49 -0.08 15.77 -29.43
CA PHE A 49 -0.59 15.23 -28.16
C PHE A 49 0.16 15.77 -26.94
N LEU A 50 1.48 16.00 -27.02
CA LEU A 50 2.23 16.65 -25.94
C LEU A 50 1.79 18.10 -25.73
N LEU A 51 1.50 18.84 -26.82
CA LEU A 51 0.98 20.20 -26.74
C LEU A 51 -0.44 20.24 -26.16
N VAL A 52 -1.34 19.39 -26.67
CA VAL A 52 -2.72 19.28 -26.18
C VAL A 52 -2.73 18.86 -24.71
N ARG A 53 -1.85 17.94 -24.31
CA ARG A 53 -1.66 17.59 -22.91
C ARG A 53 -1.24 18.79 -22.07
N TYR A 54 -0.25 19.56 -22.50
CA TYR A 54 0.17 20.76 -21.78
C TYR A 54 -1.00 21.74 -21.58
N LEU A 55 -1.81 21.96 -22.62
CA LEU A 55 -3.01 22.79 -22.56
C LEU A 55 -4.05 22.19 -21.60
N PHE A 56 -4.33 20.89 -21.69
CA PHE A 56 -5.26 20.19 -20.82
C PHE A 56 -4.85 20.27 -19.35
N GLU A 57 -3.59 20.00 -19.04
CA GLU A 57 -3.05 20.05 -17.68
C GLU A 57 -3.25 21.45 -17.06
N ARG A 58 -3.05 22.51 -17.86
CA ARG A 58 -3.16 23.91 -17.42
C ARG A 58 -4.60 24.42 -17.37
N LEU A 59 -5.40 24.18 -18.40
CA LEU A 59 -6.72 24.79 -18.59
C LEU A 59 -7.86 23.99 -17.96
N ILE A 60 -7.74 22.67 -17.84
CA ILE A 60 -8.84 21.79 -17.40
C ILE A 60 -8.46 21.08 -16.10
N ALA A 61 -7.35 20.35 -16.08
CA ALA A 61 -7.01 19.50 -14.94
C ALA A 61 -6.67 20.28 -13.67
N THR A 62 -5.99 21.43 -13.80
CA THR A 62 -5.67 22.29 -12.65
C THR A 62 -6.89 22.89 -11.96
N PRO A 63 -7.81 23.58 -12.67
CA PRO A 63 -9.02 24.08 -12.02
C PRO A 63 -9.91 22.96 -11.47
N LEU A 64 -9.99 21.82 -12.16
CA LEU A 64 -10.73 20.64 -11.67
C LEU A 64 -10.12 20.09 -10.38
N ALA A 65 -8.79 19.97 -10.31
CA ALA A 65 -8.11 19.57 -9.08
C ALA A 65 -8.41 20.54 -7.93
N ALA A 66 -8.39 21.85 -8.21
CA ALA A 66 -8.71 22.88 -7.23
C ALA A 66 -10.17 22.79 -6.73
N SER A 67 -11.14 22.52 -7.62
CA SER A 67 -12.55 22.36 -7.22
C SER A 67 -12.79 21.13 -6.35
N VAL A 68 -11.97 20.08 -6.52
CA VAL A 68 -12.01 18.86 -5.69
C VAL A 68 -11.20 19.01 -4.39
N GLY A 69 -10.56 20.16 -4.17
CA GLY A 69 -9.78 20.45 -2.96
C GLY A 69 -8.32 19.98 -2.99
N ILE A 70 -7.84 19.52 -4.15
CA ILE A 70 -6.44 19.13 -4.34
C ILE A 70 -5.61 20.40 -4.59
N ARG A 71 -4.90 20.84 -3.55
CA ARG A 71 -3.96 21.97 -3.65
C ARG A 71 -2.52 21.49 -3.64
N GLU A 72 -1.67 22.19 -4.38
CA GLU A 72 -0.24 21.94 -4.36
C GLU A 72 0.32 22.39 -3.00
N LYS A 73 0.67 21.44 -2.14
CA LYS A 73 1.41 21.72 -0.90
C LYS A 73 2.80 22.22 -1.28
N ALA A 74 3.17 23.43 -0.88
CA ALA A 74 4.51 23.95 -1.02
C ALA A 74 5.49 23.03 -0.27
N ARG A 75 6.29 22.25 -0.99
CA ARG A 75 7.29 21.39 -0.36
C ARG A 75 8.49 22.23 0.04
N LEU A 76 8.81 22.18 1.32
CA LEU A 76 10.02 22.80 1.86
C LEU A 76 11.24 22.28 1.10
N ARG A 77 12.02 23.19 0.50
CA ARG A 77 13.31 22.86 -0.12
C ARG A 77 14.26 22.29 0.95
N VAL A 78 15.15 21.39 0.53
CA VAL A 78 16.15 20.83 1.45
C VAL A 78 17.17 21.91 1.73
N ALA A 79 17.80 21.86 2.89
CA ALA A 79 18.92 22.74 3.15
C ALA A 79 20.05 22.42 2.17
N ASP A 80 20.65 23.45 1.58
CA ASP A 80 21.70 23.29 0.58
C ASP A 80 22.95 22.67 1.21
N ASN A 81 23.32 21.48 0.73
CA ASN A 81 24.55 20.81 1.13
C ASN A 81 25.17 20.12 -0.10
N PRO A 82 26.22 20.70 -0.70
CA PRO A 82 26.77 20.21 -1.96
C PRO A 82 27.38 18.81 -1.82
N ILE A 83 27.86 18.43 -0.62
CA ILE A 83 28.45 17.11 -0.37
C ILE A 83 27.36 16.03 -0.39
N LEU A 84 26.23 16.30 0.27
CA LEU A 84 25.11 15.37 0.30
C LEU A 84 24.41 15.28 -1.06
N GLU A 85 24.25 16.40 -1.77
CA GLU A 85 23.68 16.43 -3.12
C GLU A 85 24.56 15.69 -4.12
N LEU A 86 25.89 15.92 -4.09
CA LEU A 86 26.83 15.20 -4.95
C LEU A 86 26.75 13.69 -4.70
N TYR A 87 26.72 13.25 -3.44
CA TYR A 87 26.56 11.83 -3.11
C TYR A 87 25.21 11.28 -3.58
N TYR A 88 24.12 12.02 -3.38
CA TYR A 88 22.77 11.62 -3.76
C TYR A 88 22.62 11.39 -5.27
N LEU A 89 23.24 12.26 -6.08
CA LEU A 89 23.19 12.17 -7.54
C LEU A 89 24.14 11.11 -8.11
N SER A 90 25.28 10.86 -7.46
CA SER A 90 26.34 9.99 -8.01
C SER A 90 26.36 8.55 -7.49
N HIS A 91 25.91 8.29 -6.25
CA HIS A 91 26.09 6.98 -5.60
C HIS A 91 24.76 6.32 -5.22
N SER A 92 24.08 6.82 -4.20
CA SER A 92 22.86 6.19 -3.69
C SER A 92 21.90 7.21 -3.09
N ARG A 93 20.61 7.02 -3.40
CA ARG A 93 19.50 7.77 -2.81
C ARG A 93 19.14 7.29 -1.40
N ASN A 94 19.61 6.09 -1.02
CA ASN A 94 19.39 5.51 0.31
C ASN A 94 20.70 4.90 0.86
N PRO A 95 21.61 5.75 1.37
CA PRO A 95 22.86 5.27 1.95
C PRO A 95 22.62 4.43 3.21
N GLY A 96 23.42 3.37 3.39
CA GLY A 96 23.47 2.58 4.63
C GLY A 96 24.10 3.37 5.79
N GLN A 97 24.00 2.85 7.01
CA GLN A 97 24.36 3.58 8.23
C GLN A 97 25.81 4.06 8.26
N ALA A 98 26.77 3.17 7.98
CA ALA A 98 28.19 3.51 7.96
C ALA A 98 28.54 4.64 6.98
N VAL A 99 27.82 4.74 5.86
CA VAL A 99 28.02 5.80 4.87
C VAL A 99 27.45 7.13 5.36
N LYS A 100 26.29 7.12 6.02
CA LYS A 100 25.73 8.32 6.65
C LYS A 100 26.67 8.87 7.72
N ASP A 101 27.34 8.01 8.49
CA ASP A 101 28.34 8.42 9.48
C ASP A 101 29.55 9.10 8.82
N GLY A 102 30.02 8.55 7.70
CA GLY A 102 31.07 9.16 6.89
C GLY A 102 30.65 10.50 6.27
N LEU A 103 29.41 10.61 5.79
CA LEU A 103 28.86 11.84 5.23
C LEU A 103 28.62 12.91 6.30
N SER A 104 28.24 12.51 7.51
CA SER A 104 28.14 13.40 8.68
C SER A 104 29.48 14.08 8.97
N LYS A 105 30.58 13.31 8.99
CA LYS A 105 31.93 13.86 9.19
C LYS A 105 32.34 14.83 8.07
N LYS A 106 32.04 14.50 6.81
CA LYS A 106 32.41 15.34 5.66
C LYS A 106 31.58 16.62 5.54
N SER A 107 30.30 16.55 5.90
CA SER A 107 29.35 17.65 5.75
C SER A 107 29.28 18.58 6.97
N GLY A 108 29.88 18.20 8.10
CA GLY A 108 29.76 18.93 9.36
C GLY A 108 28.37 18.86 9.99
N TRP A 109 27.48 18.03 9.46
CA TRP A 109 26.12 17.83 9.98
C TRP A 109 26.07 16.60 10.86
N CYS A 110 25.16 16.56 11.84
CA CYS A 110 24.96 15.34 12.61
C CYS A 110 24.30 14.24 11.76
N VAL A 111 24.51 12.98 12.12
CA VAL A 111 23.97 11.82 11.39
C VAL A 111 22.45 11.94 11.20
N ARG A 112 21.72 12.39 12.23
CA ARG A 112 20.27 12.67 12.15
C ARG A 112 19.91 13.75 11.12
N GLN A 113 20.71 14.81 11.00
CA GLN A 113 20.50 15.85 9.99
C GLN A 113 20.72 15.29 8.57
N VAL A 114 21.77 14.48 8.39
CA VAL A 114 22.04 13.78 7.13
C VAL A 114 20.88 12.86 6.76
N GLU A 115 20.41 12.04 7.69
CA GLU A 115 19.25 11.15 7.50
C GLU A 115 17.99 11.91 7.11
N ARG A 116 17.68 12.99 7.84
CA ARG A 116 16.53 13.84 7.58
C ARG A 116 16.64 14.52 6.22
N TRP A 117 17.84 14.91 5.81
CA TRP A 117 18.11 15.48 4.50
C TRP A 117 17.86 14.47 3.39
N PHE A 118 18.42 13.27 3.47
CA PHE A 118 18.18 12.21 2.47
C PHE A 118 16.69 11.86 2.38
N ARG A 119 15.99 11.80 3.52
CA ARG A 119 14.54 11.58 3.55
C ARG A 119 13.77 12.70 2.85
N LYS A 120 14.06 13.97 3.16
CA LYS A 120 13.42 15.13 2.52
C LYS A 120 13.75 15.24 1.03
N ARG A 121 15.00 14.97 0.64
CA ARG A 121 15.47 15.02 -0.75
C ARG A 121 14.78 13.97 -1.62
N ARG A 122 14.62 12.74 -1.11
CA ARG A 122 13.81 11.70 -1.77
C ARG A 122 12.34 12.10 -1.91
N ASN A 123 11.77 12.70 -0.86
CA ASN A 123 10.38 13.17 -0.91
C ASN A 123 10.19 14.32 -1.92
N GLN A 124 11.22 15.11 -2.20
CA GLN A 124 11.17 16.15 -3.23
C GLN A 124 11.17 15.57 -4.65
N ASP A 125 11.90 14.49 -4.90
CA ASP A 125 11.91 13.81 -6.22
C ASP A 125 10.56 13.19 -6.58
N ARG A 126 9.72 12.84 -5.58
CA ARG A 126 8.41 12.23 -5.82
C ARG A 126 7.48 13.24 -6.50
N PRO A 127 6.70 12.90 -7.53
CA PRO A 127 5.73 13.84 -8.09
C PRO A 127 4.68 14.24 -7.04
N GLY A 128 4.25 15.51 -7.04
CA GLY A 128 3.15 15.98 -6.18
C GLY A 128 1.81 15.35 -6.57
N VAL A 129 0.86 15.27 -5.61
CA VAL A 129 -0.49 14.71 -5.87
C VAL A 129 -1.17 15.43 -7.02
N LEU A 130 -1.04 16.75 -7.12
CA LEU A 130 -1.57 17.54 -8.24
C LEU A 130 -0.97 17.11 -9.59
N LYS A 131 0.34 16.85 -9.66
CA LYS A 131 0.97 16.34 -10.89
C LYS A 131 0.40 14.96 -11.24
N LYS A 132 0.29 14.05 -10.27
CA LYS A 132 -0.29 12.71 -10.49
C LYS A 132 -1.75 12.77 -10.96
N PHE A 133 -2.56 13.67 -10.38
CA PHE A 133 -3.95 13.90 -10.78
C PHE A 133 -4.04 14.41 -12.22
N ARG A 134 -3.21 15.39 -12.60
CA ARG A 134 -3.14 15.91 -13.98
C ARG A 134 -2.76 14.81 -14.98
N GLU A 135 -1.76 13.99 -14.65
CA GLU A 135 -1.30 12.89 -15.50
C GLU A 135 -2.36 11.79 -15.65
N ALA A 136 -3.01 11.39 -14.56
CA ALA A 136 -4.11 10.43 -14.58
C ALA A 136 -5.32 10.99 -15.35
N GLY A 137 -5.63 12.28 -15.18
CA GLY A 137 -6.73 12.95 -15.86
C GLY A 137 -6.55 13.00 -17.38
N TRP A 138 -5.33 13.29 -17.84
CA TRP A 138 -5.01 13.27 -19.26
C TRP A 138 -5.21 11.88 -19.88
N ARG A 139 -4.69 10.85 -19.20
CA ARG A 139 -4.84 9.45 -19.65
C ARG A 139 -6.29 9.00 -19.63
N PHE A 140 -7.03 9.33 -18.57
CA PHE A 140 -8.46 9.04 -18.46
C PHE A 140 -9.25 9.62 -19.66
N VAL A 141 -9.06 10.91 -19.97
CA VAL A 141 -9.78 11.54 -21.08
C VAL A 141 -9.42 10.89 -22.41
N PHE A 142 -8.14 10.61 -22.64
CA PHE A 142 -7.72 9.93 -23.86
C PHE A 142 -8.34 8.53 -23.98
N TYR A 143 -8.17 7.67 -22.97
CA TYR A 143 -8.69 6.30 -23.01
C TYR A 143 -10.22 6.27 -23.13
N LEU A 144 -10.92 7.24 -22.52
CA LEU A 144 -12.37 7.35 -22.66
C LEU A 144 -12.77 7.67 -24.11
N LEU A 145 -12.09 8.62 -24.74
CA LEU A 145 -12.33 8.98 -26.14
C LEU A 145 -11.93 7.85 -27.09
N ALA A 146 -10.82 7.17 -26.81
CA ALA A 146 -10.34 6.02 -27.59
C ALA A 146 -11.29 4.83 -27.49
N LEU A 147 -11.83 4.54 -26.29
CA LEU A 147 -12.84 3.50 -26.10
C LEU A 147 -14.13 3.83 -26.88
N ILE A 148 -14.63 5.07 -26.78
CA ILE A 148 -15.82 5.50 -27.54
C ILE A 148 -15.55 5.43 -29.05
N GLY A 149 -14.40 5.94 -29.51
CA GLY A 149 -14.00 5.90 -30.91
C GLY A 149 -13.82 4.48 -31.45
N GLY A 150 -13.24 3.59 -30.65
CA GLY A 150 -13.08 2.17 -30.97
C GLY A 150 -14.42 1.46 -31.13
N VAL A 151 -15.36 1.67 -30.19
CA VAL A 151 -16.73 1.13 -30.32
C VAL A 151 -17.42 1.69 -31.56
N VAL A 152 -17.39 3.01 -31.78
CA VAL A 152 -18.04 3.65 -32.93
C VAL A 152 -17.44 3.19 -34.26
N SER A 153 -16.11 2.98 -34.33
CA SER A 153 -15.43 2.55 -35.55
C SER A 153 -15.64 1.07 -35.91
N LEU A 154 -16.04 0.25 -34.94
CA LEU A 154 -16.20 -1.20 -35.08
C LEU A 154 -17.66 -1.69 -35.00
N TYR A 155 -18.58 -0.88 -34.49
CA TYR A 155 -19.96 -1.30 -34.25
C TYR A 155 -20.68 -1.82 -35.50
N ASP A 156 -20.41 -1.24 -36.67
CA ASP A 156 -21.02 -1.64 -37.94
C ASP A 156 -20.22 -2.72 -38.70
N LYS A 157 -19.21 -3.33 -38.06
CA LYS A 157 -18.28 -4.25 -38.73
C LYS A 157 -18.50 -5.69 -38.33
N GLU A 158 -18.56 -6.59 -39.31
CA GLU A 158 -18.85 -8.02 -39.09
C GLU A 158 -17.82 -8.70 -38.18
N TRP A 159 -16.53 -8.35 -38.34
CA TRP A 159 -15.45 -8.92 -37.53
C TRP A 159 -15.47 -8.51 -36.06
N PHE A 160 -16.30 -7.53 -35.68
CA PHE A 160 -16.55 -7.19 -34.29
C PHE A 160 -17.40 -8.28 -33.58
N TYR A 161 -18.26 -8.97 -34.34
CA TYR A 161 -19.16 -10.00 -33.83
C TYR A 161 -18.67 -11.42 -34.13
N ASP A 162 -18.03 -11.65 -35.28
CA ASP A 162 -17.44 -12.94 -35.65
C ASP A 162 -15.94 -12.81 -35.94
N THR A 163 -15.11 -13.41 -35.10
CA THR A 163 -13.64 -13.36 -35.24
C THR A 163 -13.12 -14.13 -36.45
N ARG A 164 -13.94 -14.92 -37.14
CA ARG A 164 -13.57 -15.59 -38.40
C ARG A 164 -13.44 -14.58 -39.55
N GLU A 165 -14.27 -13.54 -39.54
CA GLU A 165 -14.28 -12.49 -40.57
C GLU A 165 -13.05 -11.57 -40.50
N VAL A 166 -12.28 -11.63 -39.41
CA VAL A 166 -11.01 -10.92 -39.25
C VAL A 166 -10.04 -11.23 -40.38
N TRP A 167 -9.99 -12.49 -40.83
CA TRP A 167 -9.06 -12.96 -41.85
C TRP A 167 -9.71 -13.08 -43.23
N ASN A 168 -10.99 -12.77 -43.36
CA ASN A 168 -11.66 -12.84 -44.66
C ASN A 168 -11.08 -11.79 -45.62
N GLY A 169 -10.63 -12.24 -46.79
CA GLY A 169 -9.97 -11.40 -47.78
C GLY A 169 -8.55 -10.96 -47.41
N PHE A 170 -7.95 -11.48 -46.34
CA PHE A 170 -6.55 -11.23 -45.99
C PHE A 170 -5.62 -11.82 -47.08
N PRO A 171 -4.52 -11.15 -47.47
CA PRO A 171 -4.04 -9.82 -47.04
C PRO A 171 -4.61 -8.63 -47.83
N LYS A 172 -5.48 -8.86 -48.82
CA LYS A 172 -6.05 -7.82 -49.70
C LYS A 172 -7.29 -7.13 -49.09
N GLN A 173 -7.20 -6.76 -47.81
CA GLN A 173 -8.25 -6.05 -47.08
C GLN A 173 -8.10 -4.54 -47.25
N THR A 174 -9.17 -3.85 -47.63
CA THR A 174 -9.17 -2.40 -47.73
C THR A 174 -9.16 -1.76 -46.34
N MET A 175 -8.27 -0.79 -46.15
CA MET A 175 -8.23 0.06 -44.96
C MET A 175 -9.40 1.05 -45.00
N LEU A 176 -10.16 1.11 -43.92
CA LEU A 176 -11.23 2.10 -43.76
C LEU A 176 -10.74 3.36 -43.07
N ASP A 177 -11.29 4.52 -43.42
CA ASP A 177 -10.92 5.82 -42.81
C ASP A 177 -11.09 5.83 -41.29
N SER A 178 -12.14 5.18 -40.78
CA SER A 178 -12.38 5.07 -39.33
C SER A 178 -11.26 4.29 -38.63
N GLN A 179 -10.74 3.24 -39.27
CA GLN A 179 -9.64 2.43 -38.76
C GLN A 179 -8.31 3.17 -38.85
N TYR A 180 -8.10 3.93 -39.94
CA TYR A 180 -6.93 4.79 -40.10
C TYR A 180 -6.81 5.76 -38.93
N TRP A 181 -7.84 6.56 -38.68
CA TRP A 181 -7.79 7.55 -37.59
C TRP A 181 -7.69 6.88 -36.22
N TYR A 182 -8.37 5.75 -36.02
CA TYR A 182 -8.27 5.03 -34.75
C TYR A 182 -6.83 4.56 -34.48
N TYR A 183 -6.18 3.92 -35.46
CA TYR A 183 -4.77 3.48 -35.35
C TYR A 183 -3.79 4.65 -35.17
N ILE A 184 -3.90 5.69 -36.01
CA ILE A 184 -2.96 6.81 -35.99
C ILE A 184 -3.05 7.56 -34.66
N LEU A 185 -4.26 7.79 -34.14
CA LEU A 185 -4.44 8.48 -32.86
C LEU A 185 -3.92 7.65 -31.68
N GLU A 186 -4.22 6.34 -31.63
CA GLU A 186 -3.68 5.46 -30.58
C GLU A 186 -2.15 5.39 -30.63
N MET A 187 -1.58 5.11 -31.80
CA MET A 187 -0.13 4.98 -31.95
C MET A 187 0.60 6.29 -31.61
N SER A 188 0.04 7.43 -32.01
CA SER A 188 0.58 8.76 -31.67
C SER A 188 0.52 9.04 -30.17
N PHE A 189 -0.58 8.66 -29.51
CA PHE A 189 -0.69 8.81 -28.06
C PHE A 189 0.30 7.92 -27.31
N TYR A 190 0.40 6.63 -27.67
CA TYR A 190 1.37 5.72 -27.08
C TYR A 190 2.82 6.14 -27.35
N GLY A 191 3.10 6.65 -28.54
CA GLY A 191 4.37 7.30 -28.87
C GLY A 191 4.67 8.48 -27.94
N SER A 192 3.69 9.37 -27.72
CA SER A 192 3.83 10.49 -26.78
C SER A 192 4.11 10.05 -25.34
N LEU A 193 3.52 8.92 -24.91
CA LEU A 193 3.78 8.31 -23.60
C LEU A 193 5.21 7.76 -23.50
N LEU A 194 5.70 7.08 -24.56
CA LEU A 194 7.06 6.57 -24.61
C LEU A 194 8.10 7.70 -24.51
N PHE A 195 7.90 8.80 -25.23
CA PHE A 195 8.79 9.97 -25.14
C PHE A 195 8.87 10.53 -23.71
N ARG A 196 7.76 10.57 -22.98
CA ARG A 196 7.72 11.11 -21.62
C ARG A 196 8.22 10.12 -20.56
N VAL A 197 8.16 8.81 -20.82
CA VAL A 197 8.59 7.77 -19.86
C VAL A 197 10.07 7.92 -19.47
N THR A 198 10.90 8.49 -20.34
CA THR A 198 12.34 8.73 -20.08
C THR A 198 12.57 9.85 -19.05
N PHE A 199 11.64 10.79 -18.96
CA PHE A 199 11.67 11.92 -18.03
C PHE A 199 10.83 11.68 -16.76
N ASP A 200 10.03 10.62 -16.74
CA ASP A 200 9.20 10.25 -15.59
C ASP A 200 10.04 9.53 -14.50
N VAL A 201 9.55 9.62 -13.27
CA VAL A 201 10.20 8.96 -12.12
C VAL A 201 10.04 7.45 -12.26
N LYS A 202 11.17 6.72 -12.25
CA LYS A 202 11.21 5.26 -12.38
C LYS A 202 10.51 4.58 -11.20
N ARG A 203 9.43 3.86 -11.49
CA ARG A 203 8.64 3.05 -10.54
C ARG A 203 9.18 1.62 -10.45
N LYS A 204 8.63 0.82 -9.53
CA LYS A 204 9.05 -0.59 -9.31
C LYS A 204 8.79 -1.47 -10.54
N ASP A 205 7.73 -1.20 -11.30
CA ASP A 205 7.33 -1.88 -12.54
C ASP A 205 7.83 -1.17 -13.82
N PHE A 206 8.85 -0.31 -13.70
CA PHE A 206 9.34 0.51 -14.82
C PHE A 206 9.89 -0.31 -15.99
N LYS A 207 10.58 -1.42 -15.71
CA LYS A 207 11.16 -2.28 -16.77
C LYS A 207 10.05 -2.97 -17.56
N GLU A 208 9.08 -3.53 -16.85
CA GLU A 208 7.92 -4.20 -17.41
C GLU A 208 7.07 -3.21 -18.23
N GLN A 209 6.91 -1.98 -17.75
CA GLN A 209 6.22 -0.91 -18.47
C GLN A 209 6.94 -0.52 -19.77
N ILE A 210 8.27 -0.45 -19.78
CA ILE A 210 9.05 -0.20 -21.01
C ILE A 210 8.89 -1.35 -22.00
N ILE A 211 9.06 -2.59 -21.54
CA ILE A 211 8.92 -3.78 -22.39
C ILE A 211 7.53 -3.79 -23.02
N HIS A 212 6.49 -3.47 -22.26
CA HIS A 212 5.13 -3.31 -22.77
C HIS A 212 5.01 -2.23 -23.84
N HIS A 213 5.54 -1.02 -23.60
CA HIS A 213 5.44 0.07 -24.58
C HIS A 213 6.17 -0.27 -25.87
N LEU A 214 7.34 -0.91 -25.77
CA LEU A 214 8.06 -1.39 -26.94
C LEU A 214 7.28 -2.50 -27.66
N ALA A 215 6.72 -3.46 -26.93
CA ALA A 215 5.94 -4.55 -27.51
C ALA A 215 4.66 -4.06 -28.20
N THR A 216 3.91 -3.17 -27.56
CA THR A 216 2.66 -2.60 -28.11
C THR A 216 2.93 -1.71 -29.33
N LEU A 217 3.91 -0.81 -29.29
CA LEU A 217 4.27 0.01 -30.46
C LEU A 217 4.79 -0.85 -31.61
N THR A 218 5.55 -1.91 -31.32
CA THR A 218 6.01 -2.86 -32.34
C THR A 218 4.84 -3.63 -32.94
N LEU A 219 3.90 -4.13 -32.13
CA LEU A 219 2.68 -4.80 -32.60
C LEU A 219 1.81 -3.89 -33.46
N LEU A 220 1.59 -2.64 -33.03
CA LEU A 220 0.81 -1.66 -33.79
C LEU A 220 1.49 -1.33 -35.12
N SER A 221 2.80 -1.05 -35.11
CA SER A 221 3.54 -0.71 -36.33
C SER A 221 3.59 -1.90 -37.29
N PHE A 222 3.86 -3.10 -36.77
CA PHE A 222 3.89 -4.32 -37.56
C PHE A 222 2.52 -4.63 -38.16
N SER A 223 1.47 -4.62 -37.34
CA SER A 223 0.11 -4.92 -37.81
C SER A 223 -0.37 -3.93 -38.87
N TRP A 224 0.05 -2.67 -38.79
CA TRP A 224 -0.18 -1.69 -39.85
C TRP A 224 0.52 -2.10 -41.15
N CYS A 225 1.84 -2.35 -41.10
CA CYS A 225 2.64 -2.66 -42.28
C CYS A 225 2.18 -3.93 -43.03
N VAL A 226 1.80 -5.00 -42.31
CA VAL A 226 1.35 -6.26 -42.94
C VAL A 226 -0.17 -6.34 -43.15
N ASN A 227 -0.90 -5.23 -42.95
CA ASN A 227 -2.35 -5.15 -43.11
C ASN A 227 -3.17 -6.06 -42.17
N TYR A 228 -2.72 -6.23 -40.91
CA TYR A 228 -3.43 -6.91 -39.82
C TYR A 228 -4.38 -5.93 -39.09
N ILE A 229 -4.96 -4.97 -39.82
CA ILE A 229 -5.69 -3.83 -39.25
C ILE A 229 -6.88 -4.31 -38.43
N ARG A 230 -7.69 -5.23 -38.98
CA ARG A 230 -8.91 -5.75 -38.32
C ARG A 230 -8.61 -6.34 -36.95
N ILE A 231 -7.65 -7.26 -36.85
CA ILE A 231 -7.31 -7.86 -35.55
C ILE A 231 -6.74 -6.83 -34.59
N GLY A 232 -5.87 -5.93 -35.05
CA GLY A 232 -5.30 -4.94 -34.15
C GLY A 232 -6.33 -3.94 -33.63
N THR A 233 -7.37 -3.57 -34.40
CA THR A 233 -8.49 -2.77 -33.86
C THR A 233 -9.24 -3.47 -32.72
N LEU A 234 -9.41 -4.79 -32.79
CA LEU A 234 -10.02 -5.57 -31.70
C LEU A 234 -9.10 -5.64 -30.48
N VAL A 235 -7.80 -5.85 -30.68
CA VAL A 235 -6.80 -5.87 -29.60
C VAL A 235 -6.78 -4.52 -28.89
N MET A 236 -6.67 -3.41 -29.62
CA MET A 236 -6.70 -2.04 -29.08
C MET A 236 -7.95 -1.79 -28.22
N LEU A 237 -9.14 -2.07 -28.75
CA LEU A 237 -10.41 -1.83 -28.06
C LEU A 237 -10.53 -2.56 -26.71
N ILE A 238 -10.19 -3.85 -26.66
CA ILE A 238 -10.29 -4.61 -25.39
C ILE A 238 -9.24 -4.15 -24.37
N HIS A 239 -8.14 -3.55 -24.84
CA HIS A 239 -7.08 -3.05 -23.99
C HIS A 239 -7.52 -1.74 -23.32
N ASP A 240 -8.07 -0.81 -24.09
CA ASP A 240 -8.50 0.50 -23.60
C ASP A 240 -9.65 0.41 -22.58
N ALA A 241 -10.52 -0.60 -22.68
CA ALA A 241 -11.67 -0.78 -21.80
C ALA A 241 -11.32 -0.84 -20.29
N SER A 242 -10.24 -1.53 -19.91
CA SER A 242 -9.81 -1.59 -18.50
C SER A 242 -9.11 -0.31 -18.05
N ASP A 243 -8.46 0.39 -18.97
CA ASP A 243 -7.54 1.49 -18.64
C ASP A 243 -8.32 2.76 -18.26
N VAL A 244 -9.50 2.97 -18.85
CA VAL A 244 -10.46 4.00 -18.41
C VAL A 244 -10.80 3.83 -16.93
N LEU A 245 -11.11 2.61 -16.49
CA LEU A 245 -11.48 2.34 -15.10
C LEU A 245 -10.29 2.51 -14.15
N LEU A 246 -9.09 2.09 -14.58
CA LEU A 246 -7.86 2.26 -13.80
C LEU A 246 -7.54 3.73 -13.54
N GLU A 247 -7.55 4.56 -14.58
CA GLU A 247 -7.25 5.99 -14.44
C GLU A 247 -8.36 6.72 -13.68
N SER A 248 -9.62 6.30 -13.83
CA SER A 248 -10.74 6.78 -13.00
C SER A 248 -10.51 6.50 -11.51
N ALA A 249 -10.16 5.26 -11.16
CA ALA A 249 -9.90 4.88 -9.77
C ALA A 249 -8.77 5.73 -9.15
N LYS A 250 -7.70 5.98 -9.90
CA LYS A 250 -6.60 6.88 -9.46
C LYS A 250 -7.07 8.30 -9.22
N LEU A 251 -7.89 8.87 -10.11
CA LEU A 251 -8.44 10.22 -9.94
C LEU A 251 -9.23 10.35 -8.65
N PHE A 252 -10.11 9.38 -8.36
CA PHE A 252 -10.89 9.36 -7.12
C PHE A 252 -10.04 9.07 -5.88
N ASN A 253 -8.97 8.29 -6.00
CA ASN A 253 -8.00 8.09 -4.94
C ASN A 253 -7.31 9.41 -4.56
N TYR A 254 -6.84 10.17 -5.55
CA TYR A 254 -6.21 11.47 -5.34
C TYR A 254 -7.19 12.53 -4.80
N ALA A 255 -8.48 12.39 -5.12
CA ALA A 255 -9.57 13.20 -4.57
C ALA A 255 -9.98 12.81 -3.14
N LYS A 256 -9.37 11.78 -2.53
CA LYS A 256 -9.76 11.19 -1.23
C LYS A 256 -11.21 10.65 -1.19
N TRP A 257 -11.76 10.24 -2.34
CA TRP A 257 -13.10 9.64 -2.42
C TRP A 257 -13.02 8.11 -2.35
N GLU A 258 -12.74 7.60 -1.15
CA GLU A 258 -12.38 6.19 -0.92
C GLU A 258 -13.45 5.21 -1.39
N ARG A 259 -14.74 5.47 -1.11
CA ARG A 259 -15.84 4.56 -1.50
C ARG A 259 -15.87 4.36 -3.02
N THR A 260 -15.91 5.46 -3.77
CA THR A 260 -15.94 5.42 -5.24
C THR A 260 -14.66 4.82 -5.82
N CYS A 261 -13.51 5.19 -5.29
CA CYS A 261 -12.21 4.62 -5.67
C CYS A 261 -12.18 3.10 -5.51
N ASN A 262 -12.61 2.59 -4.35
CA ASN A 262 -12.60 1.16 -4.05
C ASN A 262 -13.59 0.39 -4.94
N SER A 263 -14.79 0.93 -5.16
CA SER A 263 -15.76 0.34 -6.08
C SER A 263 -15.20 0.28 -7.51
N LEU A 264 -14.62 1.38 -8.01
CA LEU A 264 -14.01 1.42 -9.34
C LEU A 264 -12.81 0.48 -9.46
N PHE A 265 -12.00 0.33 -8.41
CA PHE A 265 -10.87 -0.60 -8.40
C PHE A 265 -11.34 -2.06 -8.52
N VAL A 266 -12.43 -2.44 -7.85
CA VAL A 266 -13.01 -3.79 -7.97
C VAL A 266 -13.57 -4.02 -9.37
N VAL A 267 -14.31 -3.05 -9.93
CA VAL A 267 -14.83 -3.13 -11.30
C VAL A 267 -13.69 -3.20 -12.31
N PHE A 268 -12.65 -2.38 -12.15
CA PHE A 268 -11.41 -2.44 -12.92
C PHE A 268 -10.79 -3.84 -12.86
N ALA A 269 -10.64 -4.43 -11.68
CA ALA A 269 -10.04 -5.75 -11.54
C ALA A 269 -10.84 -6.81 -12.29
N ILE A 270 -12.16 -6.80 -12.20
CA ILE A 270 -13.03 -7.74 -12.93
C ILE A 270 -12.88 -7.54 -14.44
N VAL A 271 -13.01 -6.31 -14.93
CA VAL A 271 -12.90 -5.99 -16.36
C VAL A 271 -11.51 -6.38 -16.88
N PHE A 272 -10.43 -6.08 -16.14
CA PHE A 272 -9.07 -6.46 -16.51
C PHE A 272 -8.91 -7.98 -16.63
N MET A 273 -9.45 -8.78 -15.70
CA MET A 273 -9.37 -10.24 -15.78
C MET A 273 -10.13 -10.76 -17.00
N VAL A 274 -11.34 -10.24 -17.24
CA VAL A 274 -12.16 -10.67 -18.38
C VAL A 274 -11.52 -10.27 -19.70
N THR A 275 -11.12 -9.01 -19.89
CA THR A 275 -10.58 -8.56 -21.17
C THR A 275 -9.18 -9.13 -21.44
N ARG A 276 -8.28 -9.15 -20.44
CA ARG A 276 -6.86 -9.49 -20.65
C ARG A 276 -6.51 -10.96 -20.44
N LEU A 277 -7.24 -11.70 -19.58
CA LEU A 277 -6.94 -13.12 -19.30
C LEU A 277 -7.98 -14.10 -19.86
N ILE A 278 -9.16 -13.60 -20.27
CA ILE A 278 -10.21 -14.42 -20.87
C ILE A 278 -10.31 -14.09 -22.36
N ILE A 279 -10.81 -12.91 -22.72
CA ILE A 279 -11.05 -12.51 -24.12
C ILE A 279 -9.75 -12.52 -24.94
N PHE A 280 -8.70 -11.88 -24.45
CA PHE A 280 -7.44 -11.76 -25.19
C PHE A 280 -6.82 -13.13 -25.57
N PRO A 281 -6.53 -14.07 -24.65
CA PRO A 281 -5.91 -15.34 -25.02
C PRO A 281 -6.85 -16.32 -25.74
N PHE A 282 -8.10 -16.47 -25.26
CA PHE A 282 -8.97 -17.53 -25.78
C PHE A 282 -9.75 -17.14 -27.03
N TRP A 283 -9.94 -15.83 -27.31
CA TRP A 283 -10.60 -15.37 -28.53
C TRP A 283 -9.61 -14.72 -29.50
N LEU A 284 -8.83 -13.72 -29.07
CA LEU A 284 -7.98 -12.97 -30.01
C LEU A 284 -6.70 -13.71 -30.40
N ILE A 285 -5.94 -14.25 -29.42
CA ILE A 285 -4.75 -15.07 -29.74
C ILE A 285 -5.17 -16.36 -30.44
N HIS A 286 -6.27 -16.99 -30.02
CA HIS A 286 -6.81 -18.14 -30.75
C HIS A 286 -7.18 -17.79 -32.20
N CYS A 287 -7.83 -16.65 -32.44
CA CYS A 287 -8.15 -16.15 -33.78
C CYS A 287 -6.88 -15.99 -34.63
N THR A 288 -5.80 -15.44 -34.09
CA THR A 288 -4.53 -15.22 -34.83
C THR A 288 -3.71 -16.49 -34.99
N TRP A 289 -3.91 -17.49 -34.14
CA TRP A 289 -3.18 -18.76 -34.18
C TRP A 289 -3.83 -19.78 -35.12
N VAL A 290 -5.17 -19.85 -35.12
CA VAL A 290 -5.90 -20.90 -35.85
C VAL A 290 -6.29 -20.44 -37.26
N TYR A 291 -7.03 -19.33 -37.38
CA TYR A 291 -7.72 -19.00 -38.63
C TYR A 291 -6.80 -18.61 -39.82
N PRO A 292 -5.68 -17.89 -39.65
CA PRO A 292 -4.75 -17.63 -40.74
C PRO A 292 -4.22 -18.91 -41.39
N THR A 293 -3.96 -19.93 -40.57
CA THR A 293 -3.35 -21.18 -41.02
C THR A 293 -4.29 -22.05 -41.86
N LEU A 294 -5.59 -21.73 -41.85
CA LEU A 294 -6.58 -22.34 -42.74
C LEU A 294 -6.51 -21.79 -44.17
N GLN A 295 -5.98 -20.56 -44.33
CA GLN A 295 -5.89 -19.89 -45.63
C GLN A 295 -4.48 -19.96 -46.23
N TYR A 296 -3.46 -19.80 -45.38
CA TYR A 296 -2.06 -19.73 -45.79
C TYR A 296 -1.17 -20.57 -44.89
N PRO A 297 -0.10 -21.19 -45.42
CA PRO A 297 0.89 -21.84 -44.59
C PRO A 297 1.58 -20.81 -43.67
N PRO A 298 1.99 -21.20 -42.44
CA PRO A 298 2.69 -20.31 -41.53
C PRO A 298 3.98 -19.74 -42.15
N PHE A 299 4.20 -18.44 -41.97
CA PHE A 299 5.39 -17.69 -42.41
C PHE A 299 5.99 -16.90 -41.23
N PHE A 300 7.15 -16.27 -41.43
CA PHE A 300 7.86 -15.62 -40.32
C PHE A 300 7.02 -14.51 -39.64
N GLY A 301 6.36 -13.65 -40.40
CA GLY A 301 5.48 -12.60 -39.86
C GLY A 301 4.33 -13.13 -39.00
N TYR A 302 3.76 -14.29 -39.36
CA TYR A 302 2.76 -14.99 -38.53
C TYR A 302 3.33 -15.39 -37.16
N TYR A 303 4.53 -15.99 -37.12
CA TYR A 303 5.18 -16.38 -35.86
C TYR A 303 5.57 -15.16 -35.04
N PHE A 304 6.15 -14.14 -35.69
CA PHE A 304 6.57 -12.90 -35.04
C PHE A 304 5.39 -12.21 -34.33
N PHE A 305 4.26 -12.03 -35.02
CA PHE A 305 3.08 -11.40 -34.44
C PHE A 305 2.53 -12.18 -33.24
N ASN A 306 2.35 -13.50 -33.38
CA ASN A 306 1.82 -14.34 -32.31
C ASN A 306 2.77 -14.40 -31.10
N VAL A 307 4.08 -14.47 -31.30
CA VAL A 307 5.06 -14.41 -30.20
C VAL A 307 4.95 -13.08 -29.46
N MET A 308 4.82 -11.96 -30.17
CA MET A 308 4.66 -10.64 -29.54
C MET A 308 3.35 -10.52 -28.75
N LEU A 309 2.24 -11.09 -29.24
CA LEU A 309 0.99 -11.17 -28.49
C LEU A 309 1.12 -12.02 -27.22
N VAL A 310 1.89 -13.12 -27.28
CA VAL A 310 2.17 -13.97 -26.11
C VAL A 310 3.06 -13.24 -25.10
N VAL A 311 4.06 -12.47 -25.54
CA VAL A 311 4.83 -11.58 -24.64
C VAL A 311 3.90 -10.61 -23.92
N LEU A 312 2.95 -10.01 -24.64
CA LEU A 312 1.95 -9.12 -24.06
C LEU A 312 1.07 -9.84 -23.03
N LEU A 313 0.65 -11.09 -23.31
CA LEU A 313 -0.09 -11.93 -22.36
C LEU A 313 0.70 -12.20 -21.07
N PHE A 314 2.00 -12.51 -21.16
CA PHE A 314 2.82 -12.71 -19.96
C PHE A 314 2.90 -11.46 -19.09
N LEU A 315 2.99 -10.27 -19.71
CA LEU A 315 2.94 -9.00 -18.98
C LEU A 315 1.57 -8.79 -18.31
N HIS A 316 0.47 -9.15 -18.98
CA HIS A 316 -0.87 -9.10 -18.36
C HIS A 316 -0.99 -10.06 -17.18
N ILE A 317 -0.43 -11.27 -17.25
CA ILE A 317 -0.40 -12.22 -16.13
C ILE A 317 0.38 -11.63 -14.95
N PHE A 318 1.52 -10.97 -15.22
CA PHE A 318 2.30 -10.28 -14.19
C PHE A 318 1.48 -9.19 -13.50
N TRP A 319 0.80 -8.31 -14.24
CA TRP A 319 -0.05 -7.28 -13.62
C TRP A 319 -1.31 -7.85 -12.96
N ALA A 320 -1.90 -8.92 -13.51
CA ALA A 320 -3.00 -9.63 -12.88
C ALA A 320 -2.61 -10.15 -11.50
N TYR A 321 -1.41 -10.71 -11.36
CA TYR A 321 -0.87 -11.13 -10.07
C TYR A 321 -0.79 -9.95 -9.07
N LEU A 322 -0.31 -8.78 -9.51
CA LEU A 322 -0.27 -7.58 -8.66
C LEU A 322 -1.66 -7.11 -8.25
N ILE A 323 -2.62 -7.10 -9.19
CA ILE A 323 -4.01 -6.71 -8.92
C ILE A 323 -4.66 -7.67 -7.93
N LEU A 324 -4.51 -8.98 -8.11
CA LEU A 324 -5.06 -9.99 -7.21
C LEU A 324 -4.46 -9.89 -5.81
N ARG A 325 -3.15 -9.61 -5.70
CA ARG A 325 -2.49 -9.36 -4.42
C ARG A 325 -3.09 -8.14 -3.71
N MET A 326 -3.36 -7.05 -4.43
CA MET A 326 -4.03 -5.86 -3.89
C MET A 326 -5.46 -6.16 -3.44
N VAL A 327 -6.24 -6.89 -4.24
CA VAL A 327 -7.60 -7.31 -3.90
C VAL A 327 -7.61 -8.21 -2.66
N LYS A 328 -6.68 -9.18 -2.55
CA LYS A 328 -6.55 -10.02 -1.35
C LYS A 328 -6.26 -9.18 -0.11
N LYS A 329 -5.38 -8.18 -0.22
CA LYS A 329 -5.08 -7.26 0.89
C LYS A 329 -6.30 -6.42 1.28
N PHE A 330 -7.09 -6.00 0.29
CA PHE A 330 -8.34 -5.26 0.50
C PHE A 330 -9.42 -6.10 1.18
N LEU A 331 -9.56 -7.38 0.82
CA LEU A 331 -10.59 -8.28 1.38
C LEU A 331 -10.23 -8.84 2.76
N PHE A 332 -8.94 -9.08 3.05
CA PHE A 332 -8.50 -9.79 4.26
C PHE A 332 -7.68 -8.95 5.26
N GLY A 333 -7.40 -7.67 4.98
CA GLY A 333 -6.64 -6.78 5.87
C GLY A 333 -7.38 -5.49 6.21
N LYS A 334 -7.20 -4.97 7.43
CA LYS A 334 -7.53 -3.55 7.72
C LYS A 334 -6.67 -2.67 6.81
N MET A 335 -7.33 -1.80 6.04
CA MET A 335 -6.74 -0.91 5.03
C MET A 335 -5.40 -0.30 5.48
N THR A 336 -4.31 -0.81 4.92
CA THR A 336 -3.05 -0.08 4.82
C THR A 336 -2.52 -0.24 3.40
N ARG A 337 -2.84 0.78 2.59
CA ARG A 337 -2.11 1.33 1.44
C ARG A 337 -1.64 0.39 0.31
N ASP A 338 -1.93 0.90 -0.88
CA ASP A 338 -1.53 0.47 -2.22
C ASP A 338 0.00 0.28 -2.36
N GLU A 339 0.43 -0.91 -2.77
CA GLU A 339 1.84 -1.29 -2.98
C GLU A 339 2.37 -0.94 -4.38
N ARG A 340 1.49 -0.57 -5.32
CA ARG A 340 1.81 -0.08 -6.67
C ARG A 340 1.90 1.45 -6.71
N SER A 341 1.31 2.13 -5.74
CA SER A 341 1.57 3.54 -5.42
C SER A 341 2.86 3.68 -4.61
N ASP A 342 3.68 4.70 -4.91
CA ASP A 342 4.90 5.04 -4.18
C ASP A 342 4.62 5.31 -2.69
N ASP A 343 4.58 4.32 -1.78
CA ASP A 343 4.49 4.51 -0.31
C ASP A 343 3.73 5.80 0.09
N GLU A 344 2.47 5.94 -0.35
CA GLU A 344 1.91 7.27 -0.68
C GLU A 344 1.42 8.15 0.48
N GLU A 345 1.53 7.78 1.76
CA GLU A 345 1.36 8.73 2.90
C GLU A 345 1.96 8.21 4.23
N ASP A 346 3.11 7.54 4.26
CA ASP A 346 3.85 7.52 5.53
C ASP A 346 4.63 8.82 5.65
N GLY A 347 3.89 9.88 6.04
CA GLY A 347 4.51 11.17 6.32
C GLY A 347 3.62 12.31 6.81
N GLU A 348 2.31 12.37 6.52
CA GLU A 348 1.50 13.54 6.90
C GLU A 348 0.00 13.25 7.05
N GLU A 349 -0.41 12.51 8.09
CA GLU A 349 -1.62 12.78 8.92
C GLU A 349 -1.75 11.77 10.09
N SER A 350 -0.78 11.81 10.99
CA SER A 350 -1.12 12.00 12.41
C SER A 350 0.01 12.85 12.97
N SER A 351 -0.32 14.04 13.47
CA SER A 351 0.62 14.88 14.19
C SER A 351 0.96 14.19 15.51
N LEU A 352 1.79 13.15 15.46
CA LEU A 352 2.58 12.72 16.59
C LEU A 352 3.83 13.58 16.56
N THR A 353 3.92 14.52 17.48
CA THR A 353 5.19 15.14 17.85
C THR A 353 6.03 14.06 18.54
N GLU A 354 6.61 13.16 17.75
CA GLU A 354 7.75 12.36 18.19
C GLU A 354 8.95 13.31 18.30
N GLU A 355 9.09 13.93 19.46
CA GLU A 355 10.39 14.49 19.86
C GLU A 355 11.31 13.32 20.21
N GLU A 356 11.93 12.75 19.17
CA GLU A 356 13.04 11.83 19.30
C GLU A 356 14.23 12.54 19.99
N LYS A 357 14.48 12.22 21.27
CA LYS A 357 15.72 12.58 21.96
C LYS A 357 16.40 11.30 22.46
N GLU A 358 17.61 11.06 21.96
CA GLU A 358 18.55 9.96 22.29
C GLU A 358 18.08 8.54 21.91
N GLU A 359 19.03 7.70 21.48
CA GLU A 359 18.78 6.30 21.12
C GLU A 359 18.10 5.56 22.28
N GLY A 360 16.95 4.93 22.00
CA GLY A 360 16.20 4.16 23.00
C GLY A 360 15.31 4.97 23.94
N SER A 361 15.11 6.29 23.77
CA SER A 361 14.11 7.06 24.53
C SER A 361 13.04 7.70 23.64
N TYR A 362 11.77 7.39 23.93
CA TYR A 362 10.59 7.84 23.20
C TYR A 362 9.72 8.73 24.10
N ARG A 363 9.32 9.91 23.60
CA ARG A 363 8.47 10.86 24.34
C ARG A 363 7.20 11.18 23.54
N TYR A 364 6.05 11.06 24.22
CA TYR A 364 4.72 11.36 23.72
C TYR A 364 4.11 12.47 24.57
N THR A 365 3.82 13.61 23.95
CA THR A 365 3.19 14.79 24.58
C THR A 365 1.84 15.04 23.92
N ASN A 366 0.74 15.11 24.70
CA ASN A 366 -0.61 15.37 24.19
C ASN A 366 -1.06 14.40 23.08
N GLY A 367 -0.71 13.11 23.20
CA GLY A 367 -1.00 12.10 22.18
C GLY A 367 -0.94 10.67 22.70
N ASN A 368 -1.66 9.78 22.03
CA ASN A 368 -1.70 8.35 22.37
C ASN A 368 -0.65 7.57 21.57
N GLY A 369 0.01 6.60 22.22
CA GLY A 369 0.91 5.66 21.54
C GLY A 369 0.31 4.27 21.48
N SER A 370 0.36 3.62 20.32
CA SER A 370 0.00 2.21 20.14
C SER A 370 1.17 1.41 19.57
N GLY A 371 1.24 0.12 19.83
CA GLY A 371 2.30 -0.73 19.31
C GLY A 371 1.97 -2.20 19.25
N LEU A 372 2.47 -2.87 18.21
CA LEU A 372 2.44 -4.32 18.05
C LEU A 372 3.88 -4.86 18.10
N GLY A 373 4.08 -6.01 18.73
CA GLY A 373 5.37 -6.73 18.74
C GLY A 373 6.27 -6.38 19.92
N THR A 374 7.52 -6.87 19.87
CA THR A 374 8.53 -6.67 20.92
C THR A 374 9.03 -5.22 20.89
N LYS A 375 8.82 -4.49 21.99
CA LYS A 375 9.30 -3.11 22.15
C LYS A 375 10.29 -3.02 23.30
N GLU A 376 11.53 -2.65 22.99
CA GLU A 376 12.59 -2.32 23.95
C GLU A 376 12.78 -0.81 24.06
N GLY A 377 13.15 -0.31 25.24
CA GLY A 377 13.55 1.09 25.47
C GLY A 377 12.80 1.83 26.58
N SER A 378 13.01 3.15 26.66
CA SER A 378 12.36 4.05 27.64
C SER A 378 11.27 4.91 26.99
N TYR A 379 10.04 4.78 27.46
CA TYR A 379 8.87 5.47 26.91
C TYR A 379 8.28 6.42 27.95
N ARG A 380 8.05 7.69 27.56
CA ARG A 380 7.43 8.71 28.41
C ARG A 380 6.18 9.29 27.75
N TYR A 381 5.04 9.14 28.41
CA TYR A 381 3.75 9.69 28.02
C TYR A 381 3.38 10.83 28.97
N THR A 382 2.99 11.97 28.40
CA THR A 382 2.54 13.17 29.10
C THR A 382 1.24 13.63 28.46
N ASN A 383 0.15 13.68 29.23
CA ASN A 383 -1.20 13.97 28.76
C ASN A 383 -1.62 13.06 27.59
N GLY A 384 -1.44 11.74 27.75
CA GLY A 384 -1.65 10.78 26.67
C GLY A 384 -1.58 9.33 27.10
N ASN A 385 -2.27 8.46 26.37
CA ASN A 385 -2.44 7.06 26.72
C ASN A 385 -1.50 6.15 25.91
N GLY A 386 -1.01 5.07 26.52
CA GLY A 386 -0.24 4.03 25.82
C GLY A 386 -0.99 2.72 25.76
N SER A 387 -1.14 2.14 24.57
CA SER A 387 -1.69 0.80 24.37
C SER A 387 -0.68 -0.10 23.67
N GLY A 388 -0.80 -1.43 23.78
CA GLY A 388 -0.01 -2.32 22.93
C GLY A 388 -0.20 -3.79 23.16
N LEU A 389 0.15 -4.56 22.13
CA LEU A 389 -0.01 -6.01 22.03
C LEU A 389 1.36 -6.66 21.79
N GLY A 390 1.75 -7.60 22.64
CA GLY A 390 3.05 -8.30 22.55
C GLY A 390 3.95 -8.05 23.75
N THR A 391 5.24 -8.36 23.60
CA THR A 391 6.25 -8.25 24.67
C THR A 391 6.74 -6.81 24.80
N LYS A 392 6.58 -6.20 25.97
CA LYS A 392 7.06 -4.85 26.28
C LYS A 392 8.17 -4.95 27.30
N GLU A 393 9.39 -4.58 26.91
CA GLU A 393 10.57 -4.61 27.77
C GLU A 393 11.13 -3.18 27.92
N GLY A 394 11.53 -2.80 29.14
CA GLY A 394 12.14 -1.50 29.42
C GLY A 394 11.37 -0.60 30.40
N SER A 395 11.47 0.72 30.24
CA SER A 395 10.94 1.68 31.23
C SER A 395 9.83 2.56 30.68
N TYR A 396 8.64 2.50 31.27
CA TYR A 396 7.45 3.24 30.84
C TYR A 396 7.02 4.23 31.93
N ARG A 397 6.88 5.51 31.57
CA ARG A 397 6.40 6.57 32.47
C ARG A 397 5.17 7.24 31.88
N TYR A 398 4.08 7.27 32.62
CA TYR A 398 2.83 7.95 32.28
C TYR A 398 2.59 9.08 33.27
N THR A 399 2.35 10.29 32.75
CA THR A 399 1.95 11.48 33.52
C THR A 399 0.66 12.02 32.93
N ASN A 400 -0.41 12.05 33.71
CA ASN A 400 -1.76 12.40 33.24
C ASN A 400 -2.20 11.53 32.05
N GLY A 401 -2.12 10.21 32.20
CA GLY A 401 -2.41 9.28 31.10
C GLY A 401 -2.41 7.83 31.51
N ASP A 402 -3.13 7.01 30.74
CA ASP A 402 -3.39 5.62 31.04
C ASP A 402 -2.54 4.66 30.19
N GLY A 403 -2.11 3.55 30.78
CA GLY A 403 -1.37 2.49 30.09
C GLY A 403 -2.17 1.20 30.05
N SER A 404 -2.47 0.68 28.86
CA SER A 404 -3.09 -0.62 28.64
C SER A 404 -2.18 -1.55 27.83
N GLY A 405 -2.40 -2.86 27.94
CA GLY A 405 -1.73 -3.79 27.04
C GLY A 405 -2.00 -5.26 27.32
N LEU A 406 -1.80 -6.07 26.28
CA LEU A 406 -2.06 -7.50 26.27
C LEU A 406 -0.78 -8.24 25.84
N GLY A 407 -0.35 -9.22 26.63
CA GLY A 407 0.94 -9.92 26.46
C GLY A 407 1.87 -9.76 27.65
N THR A 408 3.16 -10.04 27.43
CA THR A 408 4.20 -10.01 28.46
C THR A 408 4.71 -8.58 28.67
N LYS A 409 4.69 -8.10 29.91
CA LYS A 409 5.22 -6.78 30.29
C LYS A 409 6.35 -6.95 31.28
N GLU A 410 7.56 -6.66 30.85
CA GLU A 410 8.79 -6.76 31.64
C GLU A 410 9.43 -5.39 31.83
N GLY A 411 9.96 -5.11 33.02
CA GLY A 411 10.69 -3.87 33.32
C GLY A 411 9.98 -2.91 34.30
N SER A 412 10.14 -1.60 34.13
CA SER A 412 9.70 -0.60 35.11
C SER A 412 8.60 0.31 34.60
N TYR A 413 7.46 0.32 35.27
CA TYR A 413 6.29 1.12 34.92
C TYR A 413 5.96 2.12 36.02
N ARG A 414 5.84 3.40 35.66
CA ARG A 414 5.46 4.48 36.58
C ARG A 414 4.26 5.25 36.05
N TYR A 415 3.23 5.37 36.87
CA TYR A 415 2.02 6.14 36.59
C TYR A 415 1.90 7.27 37.61
N THR A 416 1.66 8.49 37.12
CA THR A 416 1.39 9.68 37.92
C THR A 416 0.12 10.32 37.38
N ASN A 417 -0.93 10.39 38.19
CA ASN A 417 -2.28 10.80 37.75
C ASN A 417 -2.77 9.97 36.54
N GLY A 418 -2.73 8.65 36.65
CA GLY A 418 -3.03 7.75 35.54
C GLY A 418 -3.14 6.29 35.95
N ASN A 419 -3.85 5.51 35.15
CA ASN A 419 -4.20 4.13 35.45
C ASN A 419 -3.42 3.15 34.57
N GLY A 420 -3.10 1.98 35.13
CA GLY A 420 -2.46 0.89 34.41
C GLY A 420 -3.37 -0.34 34.36
N SER A 421 -3.68 -0.83 33.17
CA SER A 421 -4.43 -2.06 32.94
C SER A 421 -3.65 -3.05 32.08
N GLY A 422 -3.99 -4.34 32.16
CA GLY A 422 -3.46 -5.30 31.19
C GLY A 422 -3.78 -6.76 31.48
N LEU A 423 -3.68 -7.56 30.43
CA LEU A 423 -3.94 -8.99 30.39
C LEU A 423 -2.66 -9.74 30.00
N GLY A 424 -2.27 -10.75 30.77
CA GLY A 424 -1.05 -11.54 30.53
C GLY A 424 -0.04 -11.45 31.67
N THR A 425 1.21 -11.81 31.39
CA THR A 425 2.29 -11.86 32.37
C THR A 425 2.89 -10.46 32.61
N LYS A 426 2.97 -10.03 33.87
CA LYS A 426 3.57 -8.76 34.28
C LYS A 426 4.72 -9.02 35.23
N GLU A 427 5.94 -8.75 34.78
CA GLU A 427 7.16 -8.93 35.54
C GLU A 427 7.88 -7.58 35.74
N GLY A 428 8.43 -7.34 36.93
CA GLY A 428 9.24 -6.14 37.23
C GLY A 428 8.61 -5.17 38.23
N SER A 429 8.83 -3.87 38.05
CA SER A 429 8.52 -2.84 39.06
C SER A 429 7.45 -1.85 38.61
N TYR A 430 6.32 -1.82 39.32
CA TYR A 430 5.17 -0.98 39.03
C TYR A 430 4.95 0.03 40.16
N ARG A 431 4.88 1.32 39.82
CA ARG A 431 4.61 2.41 40.76
C ARG A 431 3.42 3.25 40.28
N TYR A 432 2.44 3.43 41.15
CA TYR A 432 1.27 4.27 40.92
C TYR A 432 1.23 5.39 41.97
N THR A 433 1.08 6.63 41.50
CA THR A 433 0.87 7.81 42.34
C THR A 433 -0.37 8.53 41.83
N ASN A 434 -1.41 8.65 42.68
CA ASN A 434 -2.73 9.15 42.28
C ASN A 434 -3.30 8.37 41.08
N GLY A 435 -3.32 7.04 41.17
CA GLY A 435 -3.67 6.21 40.02
C GLY A 435 -3.90 4.75 40.41
N ASN A 436 -4.68 4.04 39.60
CA ASN A 436 -5.10 2.67 39.88
C ASN A 436 -4.41 1.65 38.96
N GLY A 437 -4.11 0.48 39.51
CA GLY A 437 -3.57 -0.66 38.76
C GLY A 437 -4.59 -1.80 38.70
N SER A 438 -4.88 -2.30 37.50
CA SER A 438 -5.70 -3.49 37.29
C SER A 438 -5.00 -4.49 36.37
N GLY A 439 -5.42 -5.75 36.43
CA GLY A 439 -4.98 -6.73 35.43
C GLY A 439 -5.29 -8.17 35.78
N LEU A 440 -5.30 -9.00 34.75
CA LEU A 440 -5.64 -10.41 34.80
C LEU A 440 -4.48 -11.24 34.23
N GLY A 441 -4.10 -12.32 34.92
CA GLY A 441 -2.92 -13.13 34.60
C GLY A 441 -1.88 -13.12 35.73
N THR A 442 -0.66 -13.57 35.41
CA THR A 442 0.45 -13.70 36.36
C THR A 442 1.13 -12.35 36.60
N LYS A 443 1.30 -11.97 37.87
CA LYS A 443 1.97 -10.74 38.28
C LYS A 443 3.12 -11.07 39.20
N GLU A 444 4.34 -10.82 38.75
CA GLU A 444 5.58 -11.06 39.49
C GLU A 444 6.34 -9.74 39.69
N GLY A 445 6.92 -9.54 40.88
CA GLY A 445 7.81 -8.42 41.17
C GLY A 445 7.30 -7.42 42.21
N SER A 446 7.56 -6.12 42.01
CA SER A 446 7.36 -5.08 43.03
C SER A 446 6.25 -4.11 42.61
N TYR A 447 5.22 -3.96 43.44
CA TYR A 447 4.10 -3.06 43.20
C TYR A 447 3.95 -2.05 44.33
N ARG A 448 3.95 -0.76 43.99
CA ARG A 448 3.75 0.34 44.96
C ARG A 448 2.61 1.25 44.53
N TYR A 449 1.67 1.48 45.44
CA TYR A 449 0.55 2.39 45.26
C TYR A 449 0.61 3.49 46.32
N THR A 450 0.49 4.74 45.89
CA THR A 450 0.37 5.92 46.75
C THR A 450 -0.85 6.72 46.29
N ASN A 451 -1.84 6.88 47.16
CA ASN A 451 -3.15 7.47 46.81
C ASN A 451 -3.79 6.74 45.62
N GLY A 452 -3.88 5.41 45.68
CA GLY A 452 -4.31 4.61 44.54
C GLY A 452 -4.59 3.15 44.90
N ASN A 453 -5.42 2.50 44.09
CA ASN A 453 -5.92 1.15 44.35
C ASN A 453 -5.32 0.13 43.38
N GLY A 454 -5.05 -1.07 43.89
CA GLY A 454 -4.59 -2.21 43.10
C GLY A 454 -5.64 -3.32 43.07
N SER A 455 -6.00 -3.79 41.88
CA SER A 455 -6.91 -4.92 41.68
C SER A 455 -6.30 -5.96 40.72
N GLY A 456 -6.76 -7.20 40.81
CA GLY A 456 -6.41 -8.19 39.78
C GLY A 456 -6.80 -9.62 40.10
N LEU A 457 -6.87 -10.42 39.05
CA LEU A 457 -7.29 -11.82 39.07
C LEU A 457 -6.17 -12.71 38.50
N GLY A 458 -5.83 -13.80 39.18
CA GLY A 458 -4.72 -14.69 38.82
C GLY A 458 -3.63 -14.75 39.90
N THR A 459 -2.47 -15.28 39.53
CA THR A 459 -1.32 -15.47 40.43
C THR A 459 -0.58 -14.16 40.67
N LYS A 460 -0.35 -13.81 41.94
CA LYS A 460 0.39 -12.62 42.36
C LYS A 460 1.56 -13.03 43.23
N GLU A 461 2.77 -12.86 42.73
CA GLU A 461 4.02 -13.16 43.43
C GLU A 461 4.84 -11.87 43.62
N GLY A 462 5.49 -11.73 44.78
CA GLY A 462 6.43 -10.64 45.06
C GLY A 462 5.98 -9.66 46.16
N SER A 463 6.30 -8.37 46.01
CA SER A 463 6.13 -7.36 47.06
C SER A 463 5.11 -6.28 46.69
N TYR A 464 4.12 -6.06 47.55
CA TYR A 464 3.03 -5.11 47.34
C TYR A 464 2.97 -4.11 48.49
N ARG A 465 3.04 -2.81 48.18
CA ARG A 465 2.93 -1.73 49.17
C ARG A 465 1.84 -0.75 48.79
N TYR A 466 0.94 -0.47 49.72
CA TYR A 466 -0.14 0.50 49.59
C TYR A 466 0.02 1.59 50.66
N THR A 467 -0.06 2.85 50.25
CA THR A 467 -0.09 4.02 51.12
C THR A 467 -1.27 4.88 50.71
N ASN A 468 -2.24 5.09 51.62
CA ASN A 468 -3.51 5.75 51.30
C ASN A 468 -4.23 5.06 50.12
N GLY A 469 -4.41 3.75 50.17
CA GLY A 469 -4.91 2.99 49.04
C GLY A 469 -5.24 1.54 49.37
N ASN A 470 -6.12 0.95 48.56
CA ASN A 470 -6.68 -0.38 48.81
C ASN A 470 -6.17 -1.42 47.80
N GLY A 471 -5.98 -2.64 48.26
CA GLY A 471 -5.58 -3.78 47.44
C GLY A 471 -6.67 -4.84 47.42
N SER A 472 -7.16 -5.23 46.24
CA SER A 472 -8.11 -6.33 46.06
C SER A 472 -7.58 -7.38 45.06
N GLY A 473 -8.09 -8.61 45.16
CA GLY A 473 -7.83 -9.60 44.12
C GLY A 473 -8.24 -11.02 44.46
N LEU A 474 -8.36 -11.83 43.42
CA LEU A 474 -8.84 -13.20 43.47
C LEU A 474 -7.82 -14.14 42.80
N GLY A 475 -7.47 -15.24 43.45
CA GLY A 475 -6.42 -16.17 43.01
C GLY A 475 -5.31 -16.36 44.04
N THR A 476 -4.20 -16.97 43.62
CA THR A 476 -3.05 -17.26 44.48
C THR A 476 -2.23 -16.00 44.74
N LYS A 477 -1.95 -15.72 46.02
CA LYS A 477 -1.14 -14.57 46.46
C LYS A 477 0.06 -15.06 47.25
N GLU A 478 1.24 -14.93 46.68
CA GLU A 478 2.52 -15.31 47.28
C GLU A 478 3.40 -14.05 47.50
N GLY A 479 4.03 -13.93 48.67
CA GLY A 479 5.00 -12.88 48.96
C GLY A 479 4.62 -11.90 50.08
N SER A 480 5.01 -10.62 49.96
CA SER A 480 4.88 -9.63 51.05
C SER A 480 3.94 -8.48 50.73
N TYR A 481 3.01 -8.19 51.64
CA TYR A 481 1.97 -7.18 51.48
C TYR A 481 2.00 -6.19 52.65
N ARG A 482 2.15 -4.90 52.36
CA ARG A 482 2.14 -3.83 53.36
C ARG A 482 1.10 -2.76 53.03
N TYR A 483 0.26 -2.43 54.00
CA TYR A 483 -0.75 -1.39 53.90
C TYR A 483 -0.50 -0.33 54.97
N THR A 484 -0.53 0.94 54.57
CA THR A 484 -0.48 2.10 55.46
C THR A 484 -1.65 3.01 55.10
N ASN A 485 -2.58 3.25 56.02
CA ASN A 485 -3.83 3.97 55.76
C ASN A 485 -4.62 3.36 54.58
N GLY A 486 -4.87 2.05 54.62
CA GLY A 486 -5.48 1.34 53.50
C GLY A 486 -5.84 -0.10 53.81
N ASN A 487 -6.77 -0.66 53.02
CA ASN A 487 -7.38 -1.95 53.27
C ASN A 487 -6.99 -3.00 52.21
N GLY A 488 -6.84 -4.24 52.67
CA GLY A 488 -6.59 -5.40 51.81
C GLY A 488 -7.81 -6.31 51.76
N SER A 489 -8.23 -6.73 50.57
CA SER A 489 -9.28 -7.75 50.39
C SER A 489 -8.85 -8.83 49.38
N GLY A 490 -9.38 -10.04 49.52
CA GLY A 490 -9.23 -11.04 48.47
C GLY A 490 -9.60 -12.46 48.83
N LEU A 491 -9.90 -13.23 47.79
CA LEU A 491 -10.37 -14.61 47.81
C LEU A 491 -9.33 -15.53 47.14
N GLY A 492 -9.05 -16.69 47.73
CA GLY A 492 -8.06 -17.67 47.21
C GLY A 492 -6.90 -17.93 48.18
N THR A 493 -5.92 -18.70 47.72
CA THR A 493 -4.74 -19.13 48.51
C THR A 493 -3.83 -17.95 48.82
N LYS A 494 -3.43 -17.80 50.09
CA LYS A 494 -2.55 -16.72 50.55
C LYS A 494 -1.32 -17.31 51.25
N GLU A 495 -0.17 -17.15 50.63
CA GLU A 495 1.13 -17.58 51.16
C GLU A 495 2.05 -16.36 51.33
N GLY A 496 2.64 -16.20 52.51
CA GLY A 496 3.55 -15.09 52.81
C GLY A 496 3.06 -14.09 53.87
N SER A 497 3.64 -12.88 53.87
CA SER A 497 3.55 -11.94 55.00
C SER A 497 2.65 -10.73 54.73
N TYR A 498 1.79 -10.40 55.69
CA TYR A 498 0.89 -9.24 55.61
C TYR A 498 1.10 -8.29 56.80
N ARG A 499 1.24 -6.99 56.53
CA ARG A 499 1.38 -5.94 57.56
C ARG A 499 0.40 -4.80 57.27
N TYR A 500 -0.38 -4.42 58.28
CA TYR A 500 -1.29 -3.28 58.22
C TYR A 500 -0.89 -2.23 59.26
N THR A 501 -0.95 -0.97 58.87
CA THR A 501 -0.77 0.19 59.75
C THR A 501 -1.92 1.13 59.46
N ASN A 502 -2.83 1.35 60.42
CA ASN A 502 -4.07 2.11 60.23
C ASN A 502 -4.91 1.60 59.04
N GLY A 503 -5.23 0.31 59.03
CA GLY A 503 -6.02 -0.31 57.97
C GLY A 503 -6.36 -1.77 58.30
N ASN A 504 -7.28 -2.35 57.55
CA ASN A 504 -7.84 -3.67 57.81
C ASN A 504 -7.67 -4.63 56.61
N GLY A 505 -7.49 -5.91 56.93
CA GLY A 505 -7.48 -7.00 55.97
C GLY A 505 -8.76 -7.84 56.06
N SER A 506 -9.33 -8.24 54.92
CA SER A 506 -10.46 -9.17 54.81
C SER A 506 -10.22 -10.24 53.73
N GLY A 507 -10.82 -11.42 53.86
CA GLY A 507 -10.78 -12.43 52.79
C GLY A 507 -10.99 -13.88 53.22
N LEU A 508 -11.24 -14.73 52.23
CA LEU A 508 -11.63 -16.14 52.34
C LEU A 508 -10.68 -17.02 51.51
N GLY A 509 -10.18 -18.12 52.06
CA GLY A 509 -9.26 -19.05 51.38
C GLY A 509 -8.24 -19.72 52.32
N THR A 510 -7.45 -20.65 51.79
CA THR A 510 -6.36 -21.34 52.51
C THR A 510 -5.19 -20.39 52.78
N LYS A 511 -4.56 -20.50 53.97
CA LYS A 511 -3.45 -19.63 54.39
C LYS A 511 -2.29 -20.47 54.92
N GLU A 512 -1.07 -20.18 54.46
CA GLU A 512 0.18 -20.61 55.09
C GLU A 512 1.09 -19.38 55.29
N GLY A 513 1.46 -19.06 56.54
CA GLY A 513 2.40 -17.97 56.84
C GLY A 513 2.13 -17.17 58.13
N ASN A 514 3.18 -16.53 58.64
CA ASN A 514 3.16 -15.70 59.85
C ASN A 514 2.46 -14.35 59.63
N ASN A 515 1.33 -14.12 60.30
CA ASN A 515 0.60 -12.84 60.25
C ASN A 515 0.44 -12.20 61.62
N GLY A 516 0.73 -10.90 61.70
CA GLY A 516 0.26 -10.03 62.78
C GLY A 516 -1.23 -9.71 62.59
N CYS A 517 -2.02 -9.99 63.64
CA CYS A 517 -3.43 -9.64 63.86
C CYS A 517 -4.35 -9.55 62.62
N PHE A 518 -5.00 -10.67 62.29
CA PHE A 518 -6.29 -10.69 61.58
C PHE A 518 -7.39 -11.07 62.57
N ARG A 519 -8.54 -10.39 62.54
CA ARG A 519 -9.76 -10.89 63.22
C ARG A 519 -10.25 -12.13 62.48
N HIS A 520 -10.34 -13.24 63.22
CA HIS A 520 -10.89 -14.52 62.76
C HIS A 520 -12.41 -14.41 62.67
N LEU A 521 -13.00 -14.86 61.56
CA LEU A 521 -14.43 -15.21 61.47
C LEU A 521 -14.47 -16.71 61.18
N SER A 522 -14.47 -17.52 62.23
CA SER A 522 -14.82 -18.94 62.14
C SER A 522 -16.34 -19.06 62.11
N LEU A 523 -16.88 -19.83 61.17
CA LEU A 523 -18.25 -20.30 61.18
C LEU A 523 -18.45 -21.15 62.46
N SER A 524 -19.28 -20.67 63.39
CA SER A 524 -19.85 -21.54 64.41
C SER A 524 -21.02 -22.29 63.79
N GLU A 525 -20.88 -23.61 63.68
CA GLU A 525 -22.01 -24.52 63.67
C GLU A 525 -22.84 -24.26 64.93
N ASN A 526 -24.12 -23.92 64.75
CA ASN A 526 -25.19 -24.19 65.70
C ASN A 526 -26.51 -24.15 64.94
N VAL A 527 -26.89 -25.31 64.41
CA VAL A 527 -28.26 -25.66 64.09
C VAL A 527 -28.95 -26.00 65.41
N CYS A 528 -30.02 -25.28 65.77
CA CYS A 528 -31.20 -25.81 66.49
C CYS A 528 -32.27 -24.70 66.71
N PRO A 529 -33.55 -25.06 66.89
CA PRO A 529 -34.61 -24.73 65.95
C PRO A 529 -35.63 -23.71 66.49
N SER A 530 -36.30 -22.95 65.62
CA SER A 530 -37.50 -22.20 66.01
C SER A 530 -38.72 -22.71 65.27
N LYS A 531 -39.60 -23.37 66.04
CA LYS A 531 -41.01 -23.58 65.73
C LYS A 531 -41.68 -22.22 65.50
N THR A 532 -42.50 -22.15 64.45
CA THR A 532 -43.50 -21.10 64.24
C THR A 532 -44.77 -21.46 64.98
N VAL A 533 -45.28 -20.61 65.89
CA VAL A 533 -46.73 -20.33 66.11
C VAL A 533 -46.83 -18.98 66.83
N TYR A 534 -47.54 -18.05 66.20
CA TYR A 534 -48.09 -16.72 66.61
C TYR A 534 -47.36 -15.85 67.64
#